data_AF-A0A662XXB0-F1
#
_entry.id   AF-A0A662XXB0-F1
#
_cell.length_a   1.000
_cell.length_b   1.000
_cell.length_c   1.000
_cell.angle_alpha   90.00
_cell.angle_beta   90.00
_cell.angle_gamma   90.00
#
_symmetry.space_group_name_H-M   'P 1'
#
loop_
_entity.id
_entity.type
_entity.pdbx_description
1 polymer ?
#
loop_
_entity_poly.entity_id
_entity_poly.type
_entity_poly.pdbx_seq_one_letter_code
_entity_poly.pdbx_strand_id
1 'polypeptide(L)'
;RVGVNLALCFQMRHVVRLIQDPRARQTSVYPKKHRASAAFFVLFAVLISAFAGESVRTSARACEPHPECVVNARRWTILERGSLTQCPCLMLIDGDGAPKTFEEVTQPKNVTDKVAQLATVGELQTIQLTNRYLLTLPDELRRCTEMKHLSLVYTHTEVMPDWVKTFTKLEYLHVEGTFGSSLSVLPDDIFDDMSALTFMHLGVHPGMQQLPSFAGLTSLQSLNLAVFPSLVTLPLVDTLHRLERFVIAGLPLLDSVPDLTAIRNLKWFAVVDRGTWCCNGFYKPCNLSHSMCQVHQIWGTPMATCLEPNRSEKVPTAGTLELIAKFPFSVCAGEALVPGILEGPPTPEAMAQCNGTLYRQCEVSGSEAMCYSARLMGVACDPNPFPIEMRRRQIAKGVGDPCDPTVEAWLGCK
;
A
#
# COMPACT_ATOMS: atom_id res chain seq x y z
N ARG A 1 -9.01 -28.99 -36.68
CA ARG A 1 -9.93 -29.91 -37.39
C ARG A 1 -9.23 -31.07 -38.13
N VAL A 2 -7.93 -30.97 -38.48
CA VAL A 2 -7.16 -32.06 -39.12
C VAL A 2 -6.93 -33.29 -38.21
N GLY A 3 -6.70 -33.07 -36.90
CA GLY A 3 -6.47 -34.17 -35.95
C GLY A 3 -7.66 -35.11 -35.74
N VAL A 4 -8.90 -34.62 -35.87
CA VAL A 4 -10.12 -35.42 -35.71
C VAL A 4 -10.31 -36.37 -36.90
N ASN A 5 -10.01 -35.91 -38.11
CA ASN A 5 -10.11 -36.73 -39.33
C ASN A 5 -9.04 -37.83 -39.39
N LEU A 6 -7.84 -37.57 -38.87
CA LEU A 6 -6.78 -38.58 -38.77
C LEU A 6 -7.13 -39.70 -37.79
N ALA A 7 -7.69 -39.36 -36.63
CA ALA A 7 -8.15 -40.34 -35.66
C ALA A 7 -9.27 -41.23 -36.24
N LEU A 8 -10.22 -40.65 -36.96
CA LEU A 8 -11.32 -41.38 -37.59
C LEU A 8 -10.81 -42.35 -38.68
N CYS A 9 -9.87 -41.91 -39.53
CA CYS A 9 -9.21 -42.76 -40.51
C CYS A 9 -8.43 -43.92 -39.88
N PHE A 10 -7.76 -43.67 -38.75
CA PHE A 10 -7.02 -44.71 -38.03
C PHE A 10 -7.97 -45.76 -37.43
N GLN A 11 -9.09 -45.32 -36.86
CA GLN A 11 -10.11 -46.21 -36.33
C GLN A 11 -10.80 -47.03 -37.43
N MET A 12 -11.16 -46.42 -38.57
CA MET A 12 -11.73 -47.16 -39.71
C MET A 12 -10.77 -48.21 -40.26
N ARG A 13 -9.48 -47.90 -40.41
CA ARG A 13 -8.45 -48.89 -40.79
C ARG A 13 -8.35 -50.04 -39.80
N HIS A 14 -8.52 -49.74 -38.51
CA HIS A 14 -8.47 -50.76 -37.47
C HIS A 14 -9.69 -51.69 -37.52
N VAL A 15 -10.88 -51.15 -37.76
CA VAL A 15 -12.13 -51.91 -37.93
C VAL A 15 -12.07 -52.83 -39.16
N VAL A 16 -11.60 -52.31 -40.30
CA VAL A 16 -11.46 -53.12 -41.53
C VAL A 16 -10.50 -54.30 -41.33
N ARG A 17 -9.39 -54.09 -40.61
CA ARG A 17 -8.45 -55.18 -40.26
C ARG A 17 -9.08 -56.24 -39.35
N LEU A 18 -9.95 -55.83 -38.42
CA LEU A 18 -10.66 -56.74 -37.50
C LEU A 18 -11.70 -57.62 -38.21
N ILE A 19 -12.31 -57.11 -39.29
CA ILE A 19 -13.28 -57.87 -40.10
C ILE A 19 -12.56 -58.89 -41.01
N GLN A 20 -11.40 -58.54 -41.55
CA GLN A 20 -10.65 -59.40 -42.47
C GLN A 20 -9.90 -60.55 -41.78
N ASP A 21 -9.52 -60.40 -40.51
CA ASP A 21 -8.84 -61.44 -39.75
C ASP A 21 -9.39 -61.54 -38.30
N PRO A 22 -10.42 -62.38 -38.07
CA PRO A 22 -11.04 -62.54 -36.75
C PRO A 22 -10.07 -63.09 -35.69
N ARG A 23 -8.93 -63.68 -36.09
CA ARG A 23 -7.88 -64.18 -35.20
C ARG A 23 -6.88 -63.10 -34.81
N ALA A 24 -6.89 -61.93 -35.46
CA ALA A 24 -6.10 -60.75 -35.09
C ALA A 24 -6.70 -59.95 -33.91
N ARG A 25 -7.59 -60.57 -33.12
CA ARG A 25 -8.17 -59.98 -31.92
C ARG A 25 -7.04 -59.78 -30.91
N GLN A 26 -6.64 -58.52 -30.69
CA GLN A 26 -5.72 -58.17 -29.61
C GLN A 26 -6.30 -58.67 -28.28
N THR A 27 -5.65 -59.65 -27.67
CA THR A 27 -6.00 -60.23 -26.36
C THR A 27 -5.72 -59.30 -25.18
N SER A 28 -5.31 -58.06 -25.44
CA SER A 28 -4.99 -57.08 -24.41
C SER A 28 -5.79 -55.80 -24.62
N VAL A 29 -6.71 -55.54 -23.69
CA VAL A 29 -7.45 -54.26 -23.56
C VAL A 29 -6.50 -53.12 -23.19
N TYR A 30 -5.31 -53.44 -22.67
CA TYR A 30 -4.25 -52.47 -22.39
C TYR A 30 -3.29 -52.35 -23.58
N PRO A 31 -2.97 -51.13 -24.04
CA PRO A 31 -2.02 -50.94 -25.14
C PRO A 31 -0.66 -51.54 -24.75
N LYS A 32 -0.02 -52.27 -25.67
CA LYS A 32 1.35 -52.78 -25.52
C LYS A 32 2.23 -51.63 -25.01
N LYS A 33 2.96 -51.84 -23.90
CA LYS A 33 3.88 -50.87 -23.27
C LYS A 33 4.63 -50.07 -24.35
N HIS A 34 4.18 -48.86 -24.66
CA HIS A 34 4.88 -47.97 -25.59
C HIS A 34 6.12 -47.41 -24.88
N ARG A 35 7.18 -48.23 -24.83
CA ARG A 35 8.46 -47.90 -24.20
C ARG A 35 9.02 -46.57 -24.70
N ALA A 36 8.80 -46.24 -25.98
CA ALA A 36 9.17 -44.95 -26.57
C ALA A 36 8.39 -43.77 -25.96
N SER A 37 7.08 -43.91 -25.74
CA SER A 37 6.27 -42.87 -25.09
C SER A 37 6.65 -42.71 -23.62
N ALA A 38 6.88 -43.82 -22.90
CA ALA A 38 7.38 -43.77 -21.53
C ALA A 38 8.77 -43.11 -21.45
N ALA A 39 9.69 -43.45 -22.36
CA ALA A 39 11.01 -42.83 -22.45
C ALA A 39 10.92 -41.33 -22.76
N PHE A 40 10.00 -40.91 -23.63
CA PHE A 40 9.74 -39.50 -23.90
C PHE A 40 9.29 -38.74 -22.65
N PHE A 41 8.31 -39.27 -21.90
CA PHE A 41 7.85 -38.62 -20.67
C PHE A 41 8.95 -38.55 -19.60
N VAL A 42 9.77 -39.59 -19.46
CA VAL A 42 10.92 -39.58 -18.56
C VAL A 42 11.94 -38.53 -18.99
N LEU A 43 12.31 -38.48 -20.27
CA LEU A 43 13.24 -37.47 -20.78
C LEU A 43 12.69 -36.05 -20.59
N PHE A 44 11.41 -35.83 -20.89
CA PHE A 44 10.74 -34.55 -20.71
C PHE A 44 10.75 -34.11 -19.24
N ALA A 45 10.47 -35.04 -18.31
CA ALA A 45 10.55 -34.77 -16.87
C ALA A 45 11.98 -34.41 -16.41
N VAL A 46 13.00 -35.10 -16.94
CA VAL A 46 14.41 -34.77 -16.67
C VAL A 46 14.76 -33.37 -17.20
N LEU A 47 14.34 -33.05 -18.42
CA LEU A 47 14.59 -31.74 -19.02
C LEU A 47 13.90 -30.60 -18.25
N ILE A 48 12.64 -30.79 -17.82
CA ILE A 48 11.96 -29.82 -16.95
C ILE A 48 12.68 -29.66 -15.62
N SER A 49 13.12 -30.77 -15.01
CA SER A 49 13.82 -30.72 -13.73
C SER A 49 15.15 -29.96 -13.84
N ALA A 50 15.89 -30.20 -14.92
CA ALA A 50 17.11 -29.45 -15.23
C ALA A 50 16.81 -27.96 -15.50
N PHE A 51 15.80 -27.66 -16.32
CA PHE A 51 15.38 -26.29 -16.61
C PHE A 51 14.97 -25.53 -15.34
N ALA A 52 14.14 -26.15 -14.50
CA ALA A 52 13.68 -25.56 -13.24
C ALA A 52 14.84 -25.37 -12.25
N GLY A 53 15.70 -26.39 -12.11
CA GLY A 53 16.90 -26.32 -11.27
C GLY A 53 17.84 -25.19 -11.70
N GLU A 54 18.08 -25.06 -13.00
CA GLU A 54 18.93 -23.99 -13.53
C GLU A 54 18.29 -22.61 -13.39
N SER A 55 16.97 -22.51 -13.60
CA SER A 55 16.22 -21.27 -13.40
C SER A 55 16.29 -20.76 -11.96
N VAL A 56 16.14 -21.66 -10.99
CA VAL A 56 16.28 -21.33 -9.57
C VAL A 56 17.73 -20.92 -9.26
N ARG A 57 18.71 -21.70 -9.72
CA ARG A 57 20.13 -21.46 -9.45
C ARG A 57 20.62 -20.12 -10.01
N THR A 58 20.30 -19.83 -11.27
CA THR A 58 20.76 -18.61 -11.94
C THR A 58 20.09 -17.37 -11.38
N SER A 59 18.78 -17.40 -11.12
CA SER A 59 18.08 -16.29 -10.48
C SER A 59 18.57 -16.03 -9.05
N ALA A 60 18.81 -17.07 -8.25
CA ALA A 60 19.34 -16.92 -6.90
C ALA A 60 20.71 -16.24 -6.91
N ARG A 61 21.62 -16.64 -7.82
CA ARG A 61 22.93 -16.00 -7.98
C ARG A 61 22.84 -14.57 -8.51
N ALA A 62 21.94 -14.31 -9.45
CA ALA A 62 21.72 -12.95 -9.97
C ALA A 62 21.26 -11.98 -8.89
N CYS A 63 20.42 -12.47 -7.96
CA CYS A 63 19.84 -11.67 -6.89
C CYS A 63 20.63 -11.72 -5.57
N GLU A 64 21.67 -12.54 -5.47
CA GLU A 64 22.54 -12.63 -4.28
C GLU A 64 23.12 -11.25 -3.82
N PRO A 65 23.51 -10.32 -4.72
CA PRO A 65 23.94 -8.97 -4.34
C PRO A 65 22.82 -8.03 -3.88
N HIS A 66 21.57 -8.51 -3.87
CA HIS A 66 20.36 -7.73 -3.65
C HIS A 66 19.50 -8.35 -2.54
N PRO A 67 19.92 -8.24 -1.26
CA PRO A 67 19.14 -8.78 -0.14
C PRO A 67 17.74 -8.17 -0.03
N GLU A 68 17.56 -6.94 -0.52
CA GLU A 68 16.26 -6.27 -0.65
C GLU A 68 15.30 -6.95 -1.64
N CYS A 69 15.80 -7.79 -2.54
CA CYS A 69 14.98 -8.59 -3.44
C CYS A 69 14.52 -9.88 -2.74
N VAL A 70 13.40 -9.81 -2.02
CA VAL A 70 12.88 -10.91 -1.20
C VAL A 70 12.31 -12.06 -2.03
N VAL A 71 11.83 -11.80 -3.25
CA VAL A 71 11.30 -12.81 -4.18
C VAL A 71 11.80 -12.52 -5.59
N ASN A 72 12.27 -13.56 -6.29
CA ASN A 72 12.70 -13.50 -7.69
C ASN A 72 11.88 -14.43 -8.59
N ALA A 73 11.86 -14.13 -9.90
CA ALA A 73 10.98 -14.76 -10.89
C ALA A 73 11.45 -16.14 -11.38
N ARG A 74 12.57 -16.66 -10.86
CA ARG A 74 13.16 -17.96 -11.24
C ARG A 74 13.23 -18.11 -12.77
N ARG A 75 14.00 -17.24 -13.41
CA ARG A 75 14.32 -17.27 -14.83
C ARG A 75 15.66 -17.97 -15.05
N TRP A 76 15.75 -18.81 -16.08
CA TRP A 76 17.02 -19.27 -16.60
C TRP A 76 17.65 -18.15 -17.43
N THR A 77 18.64 -17.47 -16.85
CA THR A 77 19.41 -16.40 -17.50
C THR A 77 20.88 -16.78 -17.60
N ILE A 78 21.57 -16.24 -18.61
CA ILE A 78 23.01 -16.35 -18.74
C ILE A 78 23.62 -15.20 -17.94
N LEU A 79 24.27 -15.53 -16.82
CA LEU A 79 24.84 -14.54 -15.91
C LEU A 79 26.14 -13.97 -16.47
N GLU A 80 26.17 -12.66 -16.58
CA GLU A 80 27.39 -11.89 -16.84
C GLU A 80 28.13 -11.68 -15.51
N ARG A 81 29.45 -11.85 -15.55
CA ARG A 81 30.27 -11.78 -14.33
C ARG A 81 30.21 -10.38 -13.75
N GLY A 82 29.71 -10.25 -12.53
CA GLY A 82 29.65 -8.99 -11.80
C GLY A 82 28.49 -8.07 -12.18
N SER A 83 27.51 -8.54 -12.96
CA SER A 83 26.33 -7.73 -13.28
C SER A 83 25.39 -7.58 -12.08
N LEU A 84 24.91 -6.36 -11.84
CA LEU A 84 23.92 -6.00 -10.81
C LEU A 84 22.51 -5.76 -11.37
N THR A 85 22.33 -5.92 -12.69
CA THR A 85 21.08 -5.58 -13.40
C THR A 85 20.34 -6.80 -13.93
N GLN A 86 20.88 -8.00 -13.70
CA GLN A 86 20.32 -9.26 -14.19
C GLN A 86 19.43 -9.99 -13.17
N CYS A 87 19.26 -9.45 -11.97
CA CYS A 87 18.37 -10.03 -10.97
C CYS A 87 16.91 -9.90 -11.46
N PRO A 88 16.19 -11.03 -11.74
CA PRO A 88 14.80 -10.98 -12.13
C PRO A 88 13.92 -10.83 -10.89
N CYS A 89 14.02 -9.67 -10.22
CA CYS A 89 13.34 -9.42 -8.98
C CYS A 89 11.84 -9.26 -9.18
N LEU A 90 11.03 -9.95 -8.36
CA LEU A 90 9.57 -9.79 -8.33
C LEU A 90 9.14 -8.84 -7.21
N MET A 91 9.80 -8.91 -6.05
CA MET A 91 9.41 -8.15 -4.86
C MET A 91 10.63 -7.51 -4.24
N LEU A 92 10.64 -6.18 -4.26
CA LEU A 92 11.63 -5.33 -3.60
C LEU A 92 11.05 -4.85 -2.27
N ILE A 93 11.67 -5.22 -1.16
CA ILE A 93 11.32 -4.74 0.18
C ILE A 93 12.60 -4.25 0.85
N ASP A 94 12.69 -2.94 1.10
CA ASP A 94 13.78 -2.33 1.86
C ASP A 94 13.21 -1.23 2.75
N GLY A 95 13.49 -1.28 4.05
CA GLY A 95 13.05 -0.21 4.92
C GLY A 95 13.56 -0.32 6.34
N ASP A 96 13.39 0.76 7.07
CA ASP A 96 13.53 0.79 8.53
C ASP A 96 12.20 1.23 9.11
N GLY A 97 11.62 0.43 10.02
CA GLY A 97 10.34 0.73 10.64
C GLY A 97 10.46 1.54 11.95
N ALA A 98 11.67 1.74 12.46
CA ALA A 98 11.90 2.49 13.68
C ALA A 98 13.31 3.11 13.68
N PRO A 99 13.59 4.09 12.79
CA PRO A 99 14.86 4.81 12.78
C PRO A 99 15.20 5.31 14.19
N LYS A 100 16.44 5.08 14.62
CA LYS A 100 16.87 5.28 16.01
C LYS A 100 17.39 6.67 16.25
N THR A 101 17.91 7.31 15.22
CA THR A 101 18.54 8.63 15.30
C THR A 101 17.84 9.64 14.40
N PHE A 102 17.92 10.92 14.76
CA PHE A 102 17.37 11.99 13.94
C PHE A 102 18.12 12.12 12.59
N GLU A 103 19.39 11.74 12.53
CA GLU A 103 20.17 11.70 11.30
C GLU A 103 19.62 10.65 10.32
N GLU A 104 19.29 9.43 10.80
CA GLU A 104 18.67 8.40 9.96
C GLU A 104 17.31 8.83 9.38
N VAL A 105 16.53 9.61 10.13
CA VAL A 105 15.25 10.17 9.67
C VAL A 105 15.45 11.26 8.62
N THR A 106 16.45 12.13 8.79
CA THR A 106 16.65 13.29 7.91
C THR A 106 17.53 13.00 6.70
N GLN A 107 18.37 11.97 6.76
CA GLN A 107 19.26 11.53 5.69
C GLN A 107 19.13 10.02 5.48
N PRO A 108 17.96 9.54 5.03
CA PRO A 108 17.76 8.11 4.84
C PRO A 108 18.60 7.59 3.67
N LYS A 109 18.91 6.28 3.71
CA LYS A 109 19.66 5.59 2.67
C LYS A 109 19.04 5.81 1.29
N ASN A 110 19.81 6.34 0.35
CA ASN A 110 19.41 6.50 -1.05
C ASN A 110 19.35 5.15 -1.76
N VAL A 111 18.22 4.86 -2.38
CA VAL A 111 17.95 3.60 -3.08
C VAL A 111 17.58 3.81 -4.55
N THR A 112 17.66 5.02 -5.09
CA THR A 112 17.29 5.31 -6.50
C THR A 112 18.04 4.40 -7.48
N ASP A 113 19.36 4.33 -7.39
CA ASP A 113 20.17 3.47 -8.28
C ASP A 113 19.85 1.99 -8.08
N LYS A 114 19.52 1.60 -6.84
CA LYS A 114 19.20 0.21 -6.52
C LYS A 114 17.86 -0.22 -7.09
N VAL A 115 16.85 0.66 -6.99
CA VAL A 115 15.54 0.47 -7.62
C VAL A 115 15.70 0.38 -9.14
N ALA A 116 16.49 1.28 -9.76
CA ALA A 116 16.78 1.26 -11.19
C ALA A 116 17.43 -0.06 -11.63
N GLN A 117 18.44 -0.54 -10.89
CA GLN A 117 19.11 -1.80 -11.14
C GLN A 117 18.14 -2.99 -11.13
N LEU A 118 17.31 -3.09 -10.10
CA LEU A 118 16.34 -4.19 -9.95
C LEU A 118 15.16 -4.10 -10.93
N ALA A 119 14.81 -2.89 -11.36
CA ALA A 119 13.78 -2.65 -12.36
C ALA A 119 14.25 -2.94 -13.80
N THR A 120 15.55 -3.01 -14.06
CA THR A 120 16.12 -3.16 -15.41
C THR A 120 15.56 -4.37 -16.17
N VAL A 121 15.33 -5.49 -15.48
CA VAL A 121 14.76 -6.71 -16.08
C VAL A 121 13.27 -6.55 -16.41
N GLY A 122 12.55 -5.67 -15.71
CA GLY A 122 11.12 -5.41 -15.93
C GLY A 122 10.17 -6.41 -15.26
N GLU A 123 10.64 -7.21 -14.31
CA GLU A 123 9.84 -8.25 -13.64
C GLU A 123 9.24 -7.79 -12.30
N LEU A 124 9.59 -6.60 -11.79
CA LEU A 124 9.11 -6.15 -10.48
C LEU A 124 7.58 -6.02 -10.48
N GLN A 125 6.96 -6.61 -9.46
CA GLN A 125 5.52 -6.56 -9.21
C GLN A 125 5.17 -5.91 -7.87
N THR A 126 6.15 -5.84 -6.95
CA THR A 126 5.98 -5.26 -5.63
C THR A 126 7.19 -4.42 -5.27
N ILE A 127 6.94 -3.19 -4.83
CA ILE A 127 7.93 -2.31 -4.22
C ILE A 127 7.36 -1.84 -2.89
N GLN A 128 8.08 -2.12 -1.81
CA GLN A 128 7.79 -1.61 -0.48
C GLN A 128 9.05 -0.95 0.08
N LEU A 129 9.01 0.37 0.17
CA LEU A 129 10.10 1.18 0.70
C LEU A 129 9.62 1.99 1.89
N THR A 130 10.38 1.93 2.98
CA THR A 130 10.07 2.66 4.23
C THR A 130 11.33 3.35 4.76
N ASN A 131 11.29 4.67 5.00
CA ASN A 131 12.46 5.45 5.44
C ASN A 131 13.68 5.21 4.53
N ARG A 132 13.50 5.45 3.23
CA ARG A 132 14.55 5.42 2.21
C ARG A 132 14.52 6.71 1.42
N TYR A 133 15.57 7.04 0.69
CA TYR A 133 15.53 8.18 -0.21
C TYR A 133 15.29 7.73 -1.65
N LEU A 134 14.15 8.12 -2.21
CA LEU A 134 13.72 7.88 -3.59
C LEU A 134 12.95 9.10 -4.09
N LEU A 135 13.68 10.14 -4.46
CA LEU A 135 13.12 11.45 -4.86
C LEU A 135 12.14 11.34 -6.03
N THR A 136 12.49 10.53 -7.02
CA THR A 136 11.66 10.22 -8.19
C THR A 136 11.75 8.73 -8.49
N LEU A 137 10.71 8.18 -9.11
CA LEU A 137 10.73 6.82 -9.63
C LEU A 137 11.67 6.76 -10.86
N PRO A 138 12.68 5.89 -10.89
CA PRO A 138 13.58 5.76 -12.04
C PRO A 138 12.87 5.21 -13.27
N ASP A 139 13.27 5.65 -14.47
CA ASP A 139 12.59 5.33 -15.73
C ASP A 139 12.57 3.83 -16.06
N GLU A 140 13.51 3.04 -15.54
CA GLU A 140 13.53 1.59 -15.69
C GLU A 140 12.25 0.92 -15.16
N LEU A 141 11.62 1.52 -14.15
CA LEU A 141 10.36 1.01 -13.58
C LEU A 141 9.21 1.04 -14.58
N ARG A 142 9.26 1.88 -15.62
CA ARG A 142 8.28 1.90 -16.71
C ARG A 142 8.14 0.53 -17.39
N ARG A 143 9.19 -0.29 -17.36
CA ARG A 143 9.18 -1.65 -17.94
C ARG A 143 8.41 -2.67 -17.09
N CYS A 144 8.15 -2.35 -15.83
CA CYS A 144 7.52 -3.24 -14.85
C CYS A 144 5.99 -3.20 -14.96
N THR A 145 5.44 -3.54 -16.12
CA THR A 145 4.00 -3.42 -16.41
C THR A 145 3.11 -4.37 -15.61
N GLU A 146 3.70 -5.34 -14.93
CA GLU A 146 3.04 -6.27 -14.01
C GLU A 146 3.02 -5.76 -12.55
N MET A 147 3.32 -4.48 -12.32
CA MET A 147 3.27 -3.86 -10.99
C MET A 147 1.87 -4.01 -10.37
N LYS A 148 1.82 -4.58 -9.16
CA LYS A 148 0.59 -4.79 -8.40
C LYS A 148 0.59 -4.03 -7.08
N HIS A 149 1.74 -3.87 -6.45
CA HIS A 149 1.85 -3.27 -5.12
C HIS A 149 2.97 -2.22 -5.09
N LEU A 150 2.59 -0.97 -4.82
CA LEU A 150 3.52 0.14 -4.65
C LEU A 150 3.29 0.78 -3.28
N SER A 151 4.27 0.65 -2.39
CA SER A 151 4.28 1.28 -1.07
C SER A 151 5.56 2.10 -0.90
N LEU A 152 5.39 3.41 -0.74
CA LEU A 152 6.44 4.41 -0.59
C LEU A 152 6.14 5.24 0.66
N VAL A 153 6.71 4.85 1.80
CA VAL A 153 6.47 5.47 3.10
C VAL A 153 7.72 6.20 3.56
N TYR A 154 7.63 7.51 3.75
CA TYR A 154 8.75 8.39 4.08
C TYR A 154 9.92 8.23 3.10
N THR A 155 9.60 8.22 1.81
CA THR A 155 10.59 8.01 0.73
C THR A 155 11.15 9.28 0.13
N HIS A 156 10.72 10.46 0.61
CA HIS A 156 11.05 11.77 0.03
C HIS A 156 10.65 11.89 -1.46
N THR A 157 9.66 11.12 -1.90
CA THR A 157 9.20 11.16 -3.30
C THR A 157 8.38 12.43 -3.52
N GLU A 158 8.86 13.30 -4.41
CA GLU A 158 8.27 14.63 -4.65
C GLU A 158 7.41 14.69 -5.92
N VAL A 159 7.71 13.83 -6.90
CA VAL A 159 7.04 13.77 -8.19
C VAL A 159 6.78 12.32 -8.58
N MET A 160 5.56 12.04 -9.03
CA MET A 160 5.25 10.81 -9.77
C MET A 160 5.44 11.08 -11.27
N PRO A 161 6.30 10.33 -11.99
CA PRO A 161 6.44 10.47 -13.43
C PRO A 161 5.12 10.24 -14.19
N ASP A 162 4.98 10.87 -15.35
CA ASP A 162 3.79 10.75 -16.22
C ASP A 162 3.52 9.32 -16.68
N TRP A 163 4.56 8.50 -16.81
CA TRP A 163 4.46 7.11 -17.22
C TRP A 163 3.88 6.19 -16.13
N VAL A 164 3.72 6.64 -14.88
CA VAL A 164 3.17 5.81 -13.78
C VAL A 164 1.76 5.29 -14.09
N LYS A 165 0.98 6.00 -14.91
CA LYS A 165 -0.32 5.54 -15.43
C LYS A 165 -0.27 4.21 -16.18
N THR A 166 0.92 3.78 -16.64
CA THR A 166 1.13 2.48 -17.29
C THR A 166 0.98 1.29 -16.34
N PHE A 167 0.99 1.51 -15.01
CA PHE A 167 0.73 0.47 -14.00
C PHE A 167 -0.76 0.14 -13.86
N THR A 168 -1.38 -0.27 -14.97
CA THR A 168 -2.82 -0.59 -15.07
C THR A 168 -3.25 -1.79 -14.23
N LYS A 169 -2.27 -2.61 -13.78
CA LYS A 169 -2.46 -3.77 -12.91
C LYS A 169 -2.25 -3.47 -11.42
N LEU A 170 -2.03 -2.20 -11.05
CA LEU A 170 -1.80 -1.82 -9.66
C LEU A 170 -3.06 -2.11 -8.82
N GLU A 171 -2.90 -2.92 -7.78
CA GLU A 171 -3.97 -3.34 -6.85
C GLU A 171 -3.88 -2.57 -5.53
N TYR A 172 -2.68 -2.17 -5.13
CA TYR A 172 -2.36 -1.50 -3.87
C TYR A 172 -1.41 -0.32 -4.08
N LEU A 173 -1.84 0.87 -3.67
CA LEU A 173 -1.05 2.10 -3.66
C LEU A 173 -1.03 2.70 -2.25
N HIS A 174 0.16 2.84 -1.68
CA HIS A 174 0.37 3.53 -0.41
C HIS A 174 1.54 4.50 -0.56
N VAL A 175 1.26 5.79 -0.52
CA VAL A 175 2.29 6.83 -0.53
C VAL A 175 2.12 7.70 0.69
N GLU A 176 3.17 7.78 1.51
CA GLU A 176 3.21 8.66 2.67
C GLU A 176 4.48 9.52 2.59
N GLY A 177 4.31 10.83 2.56
CA GLY A 177 5.40 11.80 2.51
C GLY A 177 5.96 12.16 3.88
N THR A 178 6.93 13.06 3.89
CA THR A 178 7.40 13.74 5.10
C THR A 178 6.97 15.20 5.06
N PHE A 179 6.97 15.91 6.19
CA PHE A 179 6.61 17.33 6.20
C PHE A 179 7.57 18.23 5.41
N GLY A 180 8.83 17.80 5.26
CA GLY A 180 9.85 18.54 4.52
C GLY A 180 9.98 18.15 3.05
N SER A 181 9.57 16.94 2.68
CA SER A 181 9.68 16.41 1.32
C SER A 181 8.61 15.35 1.07
N SER A 182 7.72 15.64 0.13
CA SER A 182 6.52 14.86 -0.17
C SER A 182 6.01 15.22 -1.57
N LEU A 183 5.09 14.41 -2.09
CA LEU A 183 4.40 14.72 -3.34
C LEU A 183 3.76 16.11 -3.30
N SER A 184 4.10 16.93 -4.30
CA SER A 184 3.51 18.26 -4.50
C SER A 184 2.40 18.24 -5.55
N VAL A 185 2.53 17.37 -6.56
CA VAL A 185 1.59 17.20 -7.66
C VAL A 185 1.53 15.72 -8.08
N LEU A 186 0.38 15.30 -8.58
CA LEU A 186 0.19 14.04 -9.29
C LEU A 186 -0.22 14.36 -10.73
N PRO A 187 0.21 13.58 -11.74
CA PRO A 187 -0.31 13.72 -13.10
C PRO A 187 -1.84 13.60 -13.12
N ASP A 188 -2.51 14.47 -13.89
CA ASP A 188 -3.98 14.54 -13.92
C ASP A 188 -4.65 13.22 -14.35
N ASP A 189 -3.96 12.44 -15.19
CA ASP A 189 -4.42 11.18 -15.78
C ASP A 189 -3.86 9.92 -15.08
N ILE A 190 -3.21 10.06 -13.92
CA ILE A 190 -2.56 8.94 -13.22
C ILE A 190 -3.54 7.79 -12.92
N PHE A 191 -4.80 8.11 -12.65
CA PHE A 191 -5.81 7.14 -12.21
C PHE A 191 -6.78 6.68 -13.31
N ASP A 192 -6.69 7.21 -14.54
CA ASP A 192 -7.69 6.99 -15.59
C ASP A 192 -7.86 5.50 -15.95
N ASP A 193 -6.76 4.75 -15.98
CA ASP A 193 -6.74 3.32 -16.34
C ASP A 193 -6.43 2.38 -15.16
N MET A 194 -6.55 2.86 -13.91
CA MET A 194 -6.24 2.07 -12.69
C MET A 194 -7.43 1.28 -12.15
N SER A 195 -8.15 0.59 -13.05
CA SER A 195 -9.36 -0.19 -12.70
C SER A 195 -9.11 -1.40 -11.79
N ALA A 196 -7.86 -1.84 -11.64
CA ALA A 196 -7.45 -2.90 -10.73
C ALA A 196 -7.22 -2.42 -9.29
N LEU A 197 -7.12 -1.11 -9.06
CA LEU A 197 -6.75 -0.56 -7.75
C LEU A 197 -7.88 -0.80 -6.74
N THR A 198 -7.54 -1.48 -5.64
CA THR A 198 -8.50 -1.82 -4.57
C THR A 198 -8.21 -1.07 -3.27
N PHE A 199 -6.95 -0.70 -3.03
CA PHE A 199 -6.51 0.06 -1.87
C PHE A 199 -5.69 1.27 -2.29
N MET A 200 -6.09 2.44 -1.80
CA MET A 200 -5.32 3.68 -1.91
C MET A 200 -5.18 4.34 -0.55
N HIS A 201 -3.94 4.58 -0.14
CA HIS A 201 -3.58 5.46 0.97
C HIS A 201 -2.63 6.54 0.47
N LEU A 202 -3.04 7.80 0.61
CA LEU A 202 -2.17 8.95 0.39
C LEU A 202 -2.08 9.73 1.71
N GLY A 203 -0.86 9.99 2.16
CA GLY A 203 -0.58 10.50 3.50
C GLY A 203 0.50 11.58 3.50
N VAL A 204 0.33 12.63 4.31
CA VAL A 204 1.38 13.64 4.60
C VAL A 204 1.89 14.31 3.31
N HIS A 205 1.04 15.13 2.71
CA HIS A 205 1.35 15.91 1.51
C HIS A 205 1.03 17.39 1.73
N PRO A 206 1.86 18.13 2.50
CA PRO A 206 1.58 19.52 2.86
C PRO A 206 1.41 20.46 1.67
N GLY A 207 2.11 20.24 0.57
CA GLY A 207 2.02 21.11 -0.62
C GLY A 207 0.86 20.77 -1.57
N MET A 208 0.16 19.66 -1.37
CA MET A 208 -0.83 19.17 -2.33
C MET A 208 -2.18 19.87 -2.15
N GLN A 209 -2.56 20.67 -3.15
CA GLN A 209 -3.79 21.47 -3.14
C GLN A 209 -4.98 20.78 -3.82
N GLN A 210 -4.70 19.86 -4.74
CA GLN A 210 -5.69 19.16 -5.55
C GLN A 210 -5.25 17.72 -5.77
N LEU A 211 -6.24 16.85 -5.95
CA LEU A 211 -6.04 15.45 -6.34
C LEU A 211 -6.60 15.26 -7.76
N PRO A 212 -6.00 14.36 -8.56
CA PRO A 212 -6.51 14.01 -9.88
C PRO A 212 -7.84 13.26 -9.78
N SER A 213 -8.52 13.11 -10.93
CA SER A 213 -9.83 12.45 -11.00
C SER A 213 -9.79 11.00 -10.49
N PHE A 214 -10.83 10.57 -9.79
CA PHE A 214 -10.98 9.17 -9.36
C PHE A 214 -11.83 8.33 -10.33
N ALA A 215 -12.19 8.86 -11.49
CA ALA A 215 -13.11 8.22 -12.43
C ALA A 215 -12.69 6.78 -12.82
N GLY A 216 -11.39 6.54 -13.03
CA GLY A 216 -10.86 5.22 -13.39
C GLY A 216 -10.79 4.19 -12.25
N LEU A 217 -10.95 4.61 -10.99
CA LEU A 217 -10.77 3.77 -9.78
C LEU A 217 -12.01 2.91 -9.45
N THR A 218 -12.61 2.28 -10.47
CA THR A 218 -13.90 1.58 -10.38
C THR A 218 -13.91 0.34 -9.46
N SER A 219 -12.74 -0.22 -9.13
CA SER A 219 -12.60 -1.34 -8.17
C SER A 219 -12.19 -0.93 -6.76
N LEU A 220 -12.06 0.36 -6.48
CA LEU A 220 -11.54 0.83 -5.19
C LEU A 220 -12.45 0.41 -4.03
N GLN A 221 -11.86 -0.26 -3.05
CA GLN A 221 -12.54 -0.75 -1.85
C GLN A 221 -12.15 0.06 -0.61
N SER A 222 -10.92 0.59 -0.56
CA SER A 222 -10.43 1.39 0.56
C SER A 222 -9.74 2.66 0.08
N LEU A 223 -10.25 3.80 0.50
CA LEU A 223 -9.66 5.12 0.28
C LEU A 223 -9.31 5.75 1.62
N ASN A 224 -8.02 6.04 1.83
CA ASN A 224 -7.54 6.74 3.01
C ASN A 224 -6.76 7.98 2.56
N LEU A 225 -7.19 9.15 3.00
CA LEU A 225 -6.50 10.42 2.78
C LEU A 225 -6.13 10.99 4.13
N ALA A 226 -4.83 11.14 4.39
CA ALA A 226 -4.32 11.60 5.67
C ALA A 226 -3.38 12.81 5.51
N VAL A 227 -3.53 13.81 6.38
CA VAL A 227 -2.61 14.94 6.53
C VAL A 227 -2.40 15.69 5.20
N PHE A 228 -3.47 16.34 4.74
CA PHE A 228 -3.42 17.28 3.62
C PHE A 228 -3.84 18.67 4.10
N PRO A 229 -2.91 19.45 4.67
CA PRO A 229 -3.21 20.77 5.21
C PRO A 229 -3.60 21.80 4.14
N SER A 230 -3.25 21.58 2.87
CA SER A 230 -3.54 22.50 1.76
C SER A 230 -4.64 22.03 0.80
N LEU A 231 -5.18 20.81 0.98
CA LEU A 231 -6.22 20.27 0.11
C LEU A 231 -7.59 20.87 0.46
N VAL A 232 -8.19 21.54 -0.52
CA VAL A 232 -9.44 22.31 -0.32
C VAL A 232 -10.67 21.50 -0.73
N THR A 233 -10.56 20.66 -1.76
CA THR A 233 -11.66 19.88 -2.32
C THR A 233 -11.21 18.44 -2.61
N LEU A 234 -12.17 17.52 -2.58
CA LEU A 234 -11.96 16.16 -3.06
C LEU A 234 -12.54 15.99 -4.47
N PRO A 235 -11.95 15.12 -5.31
CA PRO A 235 -12.52 14.72 -6.59
C PRO A 235 -13.89 14.07 -6.43
N LEU A 236 -14.64 13.98 -7.53
CA LEU A 236 -15.89 13.23 -7.57
C LEU A 236 -15.63 11.75 -7.28
N VAL A 237 -16.58 11.13 -6.59
CA VAL A 237 -16.54 9.71 -6.16
C VAL A 237 -17.71 8.92 -6.73
N ASP A 238 -18.33 9.42 -7.80
CA ASP A 238 -19.51 8.86 -8.44
C ASP A 238 -19.26 7.47 -9.07
N THR A 239 -18.01 7.15 -9.41
CA THR A 239 -17.60 5.85 -9.93
C THR A 239 -17.23 4.82 -8.86
N LEU A 240 -17.07 5.24 -7.59
CA LEU A 240 -16.54 4.40 -6.49
C LEU A 240 -17.60 3.49 -5.86
N HIS A 241 -18.34 2.75 -6.68
CA HIS A 241 -19.47 1.91 -6.24
C HIS A 241 -19.08 0.75 -5.30
N ARG A 242 -17.81 0.35 -5.32
CA ARG A 242 -17.26 -0.76 -4.51
C ARG A 242 -16.60 -0.29 -3.21
N LEU A 243 -16.61 1.00 -2.93
CA LEU A 243 -15.93 1.54 -1.75
C LEU A 243 -16.57 1.02 -0.46
N GLU A 244 -15.76 0.35 0.36
CA GLU A 244 -16.15 -0.22 1.65
C GLU A 244 -15.56 0.56 2.82
N ARG A 245 -14.40 1.19 2.64
CA ARG A 245 -13.71 2.00 3.64
C ARG A 245 -13.36 3.36 3.08
N PHE A 246 -13.76 4.40 3.80
CA PHE A 246 -13.35 5.77 3.53
C PHE A 246 -12.83 6.42 4.81
N VAL A 247 -11.60 6.92 4.80
CA VAL A 247 -11.00 7.62 5.94
C VAL A 247 -10.45 8.96 5.47
N ILE A 248 -10.86 10.01 6.17
CA ILE A 248 -10.34 11.37 6.04
C ILE A 248 -9.68 11.72 7.36
N ALA A 249 -8.37 11.94 7.37
CA ALA A 249 -7.63 12.26 8.60
C ALA A 249 -6.83 13.55 8.42
N GLY A 250 -7.11 14.60 9.17
CA GLY A 250 -6.31 15.83 9.12
C GLY A 250 -6.38 16.55 7.77
N LEU A 251 -7.59 16.86 7.31
CA LEU A 251 -7.86 17.68 6.10
C LEU A 251 -8.50 19.02 6.53
N PRO A 252 -7.73 19.95 7.13
CA PRO A 252 -8.26 21.14 7.78
C PRO A 252 -8.87 22.18 6.83
N LEU A 253 -8.55 22.18 5.54
CA LEU A 253 -9.15 23.11 4.58
C LEU A 253 -10.33 22.51 3.80
N LEU A 254 -10.64 21.23 4.02
CA LEU A 254 -11.76 20.56 3.36
C LEU A 254 -13.09 21.03 3.96
N ASP A 255 -13.75 21.94 3.26
CA ASP A 255 -14.97 22.60 3.71
C ASP A 255 -16.27 21.91 3.27
N SER A 256 -16.17 20.88 2.43
CA SER A 256 -17.27 20.06 1.96
C SER A 256 -16.77 18.68 1.51
N VAL A 257 -17.66 17.68 1.47
CA VAL A 257 -17.38 16.38 0.85
C VAL A 257 -18.17 16.24 -0.47
N PRO A 258 -17.67 15.46 -1.44
CA PRO A 258 -18.37 15.23 -2.71
C PRO A 258 -19.68 14.45 -2.47
N ASP A 259 -20.54 14.37 -3.48
CA ASP A 259 -21.76 13.57 -3.37
C ASP A 259 -21.41 12.09 -3.17
N LEU A 260 -21.78 11.55 -2.01
CA LEU A 260 -21.50 10.18 -1.61
C LEU A 260 -22.62 9.21 -2.01
N THR A 261 -23.69 9.68 -2.67
CA THR A 261 -24.88 8.87 -3.00
C THR A 261 -24.57 7.64 -3.86
N ALA A 262 -23.52 7.70 -4.68
CA ALA A 262 -23.10 6.58 -5.51
C ALA A 262 -22.47 5.42 -4.71
N ILE A 263 -22.01 5.67 -3.48
CA ILE A 263 -21.34 4.70 -2.62
C ILE A 263 -22.40 3.93 -1.81
N ARG A 264 -22.66 2.69 -2.20
CA ARG A 264 -23.75 1.88 -1.61
C ARG A 264 -23.31 0.90 -0.54
N ASN A 265 -22.05 0.49 -0.56
CA ASN A 265 -21.53 -0.63 0.24
C ASN A 265 -20.53 -0.18 1.32
N LEU A 266 -20.57 1.08 1.74
CA LEU A 266 -19.64 1.60 2.73
C LEU A 266 -19.86 0.90 4.09
N LYS A 267 -18.82 0.24 4.58
CA LYS A 267 -18.78 -0.48 5.87
C LYS A 267 -18.10 0.34 6.95
N TRP A 268 -17.19 1.23 6.57
CA TRP A 268 -16.46 2.09 7.49
C TRP A 268 -16.27 3.48 6.88
N PHE A 269 -16.69 4.51 7.62
CA PHE A 269 -16.40 5.90 7.32
C PHE A 269 -15.87 6.58 8.57
N ALA A 270 -14.69 7.19 8.51
CA ALA A 270 -14.14 7.94 9.63
C ALA A 270 -13.56 9.30 9.21
N VAL A 271 -13.73 10.28 10.09
CA VAL A 271 -13.08 11.58 10.04
C VAL A 271 -12.27 11.74 11.32
N VAL A 272 -10.95 11.88 11.17
CA VAL A 272 -9.99 11.97 12.28
C VAL A 272 -9.28 13.31 12.22
N ASP A 273 -8.93 13.84 13.40
CA ASP A 273 -8.10 15.02 13.60
C ASP A 273 -8.75 16.34 13.13
N ARG A 274 -9.13 16.49 11.84
CA ARG A 274 -9.86 17.66 11.28
C ARG A 274 -10.58 17.43 9.94
N GLY A 275 -11.69 18.17 9.79
CA GLY A 275 -12.39 18.48 8.54
C GLY A 275 -13.41 19.59 8.79
N THR A 276 -13.23 20.78 8.19
CA THR A 276 -14.07 21.97 8.51
C THR A 276 -15.54 21.77 8.13
N TRP A 277 -15.79 20.92 7.13
CA TRP A 277 -17.12 20.45 6.75
C TRP A 277 -17.95 19.83 7.89
N CYS A 278 -17.30 19.38 8.98
CA CYS A 278 -17.99 18.86 10.16
C CYS A 278 -18.73 19.92 10.97
N CYS A 279 -18.35 21.20 10.87
CA CYS A 279 -18.89 22.25 11.73
C CYS A 279 -19.23 23.56 11.00
N ASN A 280 -18.86 23.71 9.73
CA ASN A 280 -18.97 24.98 9.01
C ASN A 280 -20.37 25.23 8.43
N GLY A 281 -21.39 24.42 8.75
CA GLY A 281 -22.71 24.53 8.11
C GLY A 281 -22.90 23.59 6.91
N PHE A 282 -21.93 22.76 6.56
CA PHE A 282 -22.09 21.72 5.52
C PHE A 282 -22.95 20.56 6.04
N TYR A 283 -22.46 19.77 7.00
CA TYR A 283 -23.17 18.57 7.50
C TYR A 283 -24.20 18.89 8.60
N LYS A 284 -23.81 19.73 9.56
CA LYS A 284 -24.64 20.20 10.68
C LYS A 284 -24.69 21.73 10.69
N PRO A 285 -25.64 22.37 11.41
CA PRO A 285 -25.65 23.82 11.59
C PRO A 285 -24.28 24.32 12.04
N CYS A 286 -23.90 25.51 11.57
CA CYS A 286 -22.56 26.01 11.83
C CYS A 286 -22.30 26.11 13.34
N ASN A 287 -21.20 25.51 13.81
CA ASN A 287 -20.75 25.54 15.19
C ASN A 287 -19.23 25.69 15.23
N LEU A 288 -18.75 26.94 15.19
CA LEU A 288 -17.32 27.22 15.22
C LEU A 288 -16.65 26.81 16.54
N SER A 289 -17.40 26.68 17.63
CA SER A 289 -16.88 26.18 18.92
C SER A 289 -16.53 24.68 18.91
N HIS A 290 -16.88 23.96 17.85
CA HIS A 290 -16.53 22.54 17.71
C HIS A 290 -15.01 22.34 17.59
N SER A 291 -14.46 21.35 18.29
CA SER A 291 -13.01 21.08 18.37
C SER A 291 -12.32 20.94 17.01
N MET A 292 -12.98 20.29 16.05
CA MET A 292 -12.51 20.10 14.66
C MET A 292 -12.30 21.41 13.86
N CYS A 293 -12.80 22.53 14.36
CA CYS A 293 -12.83 23.81 13.63
C CYS A 293 -12.19 24.99 14.35
N GLN A 294 -11.67 24.74 15.56
CA GLN A 294 -10.84 25.69 16.29
C GLN A 294 -9.45 25.80 15.63
N VAL A 295 -8.49 26.52 16.21
CA VAL A 295 -7.09 26.53 15.72
C VAL A 295 -6.41 25.19 16.01
N HIS A 296 -5.64 24.62 15.08
CA HIS A 296 -4.94 23.35 15.34
C HIS A 296 -3.65 23.63 16.09
N GLN A 297 -3.46 22.99 17.25
CA GLN A 297 -2.28 23.27 18.07
C GLN A 297 -0.97 22.81 17.40
N ILE A 298 -0.99 21.64 16.73
CA ILE A 298 0.17 21.10 16.00
C ILE A 298 0.38 21.79 14.64
N TRP A 299 -0.64 21.83 13.78
CA TRP A 299 -0.50 22.33 12.40
C TRP A 299 -0.67 23.84 12.23
N GLY A 300 -1.08 24.60 13.26
CA GLY A 300 -1.30 26.04 13.17
C GLY A 300 -2.42 26.47 12.19
N THR A 301 -3.29 25.53 11.78
CA THR A 301 -4.36 25.85 10.82
C THR A 301 -5.40 26.80 11.42
N PRO A 302 -5.88 27.79 10.64
CA PRO A 302 -6.79 28.81 11.16
C PRO A 302 -8.15 28.23 11.55
N MET A 303 -8.90 29.00 12.34
CA MET A 303 -10.28 28.68 12.67
C MET A 303 -11.14 28.63 11.41
N ALA A 304 -12.09 27.69 11.36
CA ALA A 304 -13.03 27.58 10.25
C ALA A 304 -13.95 28.82 10.15
N THR A 305 -14.51 29.04 8.96
CA THR A 305 -15.58 30.01 8.72
C THR A 305 -16.88 29.27 8.38
N CYS A 306 -18.02 29.86 8.72
CA CYS A 306 -19.31 29.30 8.33
C CYS A 306 -19.55 29.49 6.82
N LEU A 307 -20.15 28.49 6.19
CA LEU A 307 -20.72 28.60 4.86
C LEU A 307 -21.98 29.48 4.90
N GLU A 308 -22.22 30.22 3.81
CA GLU A 308 -23.39 31.08 3.68
C GLU A 308 -24.71 30.27 3.76
N PRO A 309 -25.76 30.79 4.43
CA PRO A 309 -27.03 30.08 4.59
C PRO A 309 -27.79 29.81 3.28
N ASN A 310 -27.75 30.74 2.31
CA ASN A 310 -28.50 30.69 1.05
C ASN A 310 -27.62 30.33 -0.17
N ARG A 311 -26.60 29.50 0.04
CA ARG A 311 -25.65 29.09 -1.00
C ARG A 311 -26.26 28.09 -1.98
N SER A 312 -25.81 28.13 -3.24
CA SER A 312 -26.13 27.14 -4.28
C SER A 312 -25.09 26.01 -4.39
N GLU A 313 -23.88 26.22 -3.85
CA GLU A 313 -22.77 25.27 -3.87
C GLU A 313 -22.50 24.69 -2.48
N LYS A 314 -21.78 23.56 -2.40
CA LYS A 314 -21.44 22.91 -1.12
C LYS A 314 -22.68 22.61 -0.27
N VAL A 315 -23.73 22.16 -0.95
CA VAL A 315 -24.97 21.69 -0.33
C VAL A 315 -24.95 20.16 -0.39
N PRO A 316 -24.95 19.46 0.75
CA PRO A 316 -24.96 18.01 0.74
C PRO A 316 -26.28 17.49 0.17
N THR A 317 -26.20 16.43 -0.63
CA THR A 317 -27.38 15.71 -1.11
C THR A 317 -28.03 14.95 0.06
N ALA A 318 -29.33 14.64 -0.07
CA ALA A 318 -30.04 13.84 0.92
C ALA A 318 -29.37 12.46 1.13
N GLY A 319 -28.89 11.84 0.05
CA GLY A 319 -28.16 10.56 0.10
C GLY A 319 -26.82 10.68 0.83
N THR A 320 -26.09 11.77 0.64
CA THR A 320 -24.86 12.05 1.39
C THR A 320 -25.13 12.19 2.89
N LEU A 321 -26.16 12.94 3.28
CA LEU A 321 -26.54 13.09 4.69
C LEU A 321 -26.97 11.76 5.32
N GLU A 322 -27.77 10.96 4.61
CA GLU A 322 -28.19 9.63 5.07
C GLU A 322 -26.98 8.71 5.27
N LEU A 323 -26.01 8.72 4.36
CA LEU A 323 -24.79 7.93 4.47
C LEU A 323 -23.95 8.36 5.67
N ILE A 324 -23.72 9.66 5.86
CA ILE A 324 -22.97 10.17 7.02
C ILE A 324 -23.64 9.76 8.33
N ALA A 325 -24.97 9.82 8.40
CA ALA A 325 -25.74 9.47 9.60
C ALA A 325 -25.58 8.00 10.04
N LYS A 326 -25.13 7.10 9.15
CA LYS A 326 -24.82 5.69 9.49
C LYS A 326 -23.57 5.55 10.37
N PHE A 327 -22.73 6.58 10.46
CA PHE A 327 -21.43 6.55 11.14
C PHE A 327 -21.31 7.62 12.25
N PRO A 328 -22.22 7.68 13.23
CA PRO A 328 -22.32 8.78 14.19
C PRO A 328 -21.12 8.89 15.16
N PHE A 329 -20.38 7.80 15.37
CA PHE A 329 -19.25 7.75 16.30
C PHE A 329 -17.89 7.99 15.63
N SER A 330 -17.82 7.85 14.31
CA SER A 330 -16.56 7.95 13.56
C SER A 330 -16.52 9.13 12.61
N VAL A 331 -17.67 9.72 12.26
CA VAL A 331 -17.74 10.91 11.39
C VAL A 331 -18.21 12.11 12.21
N CYS A 332 -17.34 13.12 12.31
CA CYS A 332 -17.64 14.37 13.01
C CYS A 332 -18.14 14.19 14.45
N ALA A 333 -17.65 13.14 15.15
CA ALA A 333 -18.19 12.68 16.43
C ALA A 333 -17.61 13.40 17.66
N GLY A 334 -16.59 14.25 17.51
CA GLY A 334 -16.03 15.09 18.58
C GLY A 334 -15.30 14.37 19.73
N GLU A 335 -15.63 13.11 20.02
CA GLU A 335 -15.26 12.41 21.27
C GLU A 335 -14.32 11.20 21.06
N ALA A 336 -14.49 10.40 20.00
CA ALA A 336 -13.71 9.16 19.82
C ALA A 336 -12.42 9.34 19.00
N LEU A 337 -12.35 10.37 18.15
CA LEU A 337 -11.26 10.63 17.20
C LEU A 337 -10.92 12.13 17.26
N VAL A 338 -10.41 12.55 18.41
CA VAL A 338 -10.22 13.96 18.80
C VAL A 338 -9.08 14.64 18.01
N PRO A 339 -9.20 15.93 17.68
CA PRO A 339 -8.08 16.74 17.18
C PRO A 339 -6.86 16.69 18.11
N GLY A 340 -5.66 16.60 17.54
CA GLY A 340 -4.38 16.53 18.26
C GLY A 340 -3.94 15.11 18.65
N ILE A 341 -4.71 14.07 18.28
CA ILE A 341 -4.26 12.67 18.43
C ILE A 341 -3.20 12.32 17.39
N LEU A 342 -3.21 12.95 16.21
CA LEU A 342 -2.16 12.70 15.22
C LEU A 342 -0.84 13.24 15.74
N GLU A 343 0.16 12.36 15.85
CA GLU A 343 1.48 12.75 16.30
C GLU A 343 2.12 13.72 15.30
N GLY A 344 2.88 14.69 15.81
CA GLY A 344 3.70 15.54 14.97
C GLY A 344 4.88 14.76 14.35
N PRO A 345 5.62 15.38 13.42
CA PRO A 345 6.90 14.81 13.00
C PRO A 345 7.86 14.67 14.20
N PRO A 346 8.73 13.65 14.22
CA PRO A 346 9.71 13.49 15.29
C PRO A 346 10.65 14.70 15.32
N THR A 347 10.93 15.23 16.51
CA THR A 347 11.91 16.32 16.72
C THR A 347 13.23 15.77 17.28
N PRO A 348 14.36 16.47 17.10
CA PRO A 348 15.64 16.07 17.67
C PRO A 348 15.56 15.86 19.19
N GLU A 349 14.85 16.75 19.90
CA GLU A 349 14.70 16.71 21.35
C GLU A 349 13.88 15.49 21.79
N ALA A 350 12.78 15.19 21.10
CA ALA A 350 11.93 14.05 21.41
C ALA A 350 12.64 12.72 21.16
N MET A 351 13.43 12.61 20.09
CA MET A 351 14.22 11.41 19.79
C MET A 351 15.41 11.25 20.74
N ALA A 352 16.04 12.35 21.16
CA ALA A 352 17.19 12.32 22.08
C ALA A 352 16.85 11.69 23.43
N GLN A 353 15.64 11.93 23.96
CA GLN A 353 15.16 11.28 25.19
C GLN A 353 15.11 9.76 25.07
N CYS A 354 14.84 9.26 23.87
CA CYS A 354 14.66 7.84 23.60
C CYS A 354 15.96 7.10 23.29
N ASN A 355 16.95 7.79 22.71
CA ASN A 355 18.22 7.20 22.33
C ASN A 355 18.04 5.89 21.53
N GLY A 356 17.08 5.88 20.60
CA GLY A 356 16.74 4.71 19.79
C GLY A 356 16.13 3.51 20.53
N THR A 357 15.77 3.65 21.81
CA THR A 357 15.23 2.57 22.64
C THR A 357 13.71 2.65 22.69
N LEU A 358 13.04 1.66 22.10
CA LEU A 358 11.58 1.53 22.18
C LEU A 358 11.10 1.27 23.61
N TYR A 359 9.88 1.70 23.90
CA TYR A 359 9.13 1.48 25.15
C TYR A 359 9.74 2.07 26.43
N ARG A 360 10.86 2.79 26.29
CA ARG A 360 11.46 3.58 27.36
C ARG A 360 10.48 4.67 27.80
N GLN A 361 10.36 4.87 29.11
CA GLN A 361 9.64 6.01 29.65
C GLN A 361 10.37 7.31 29.31
N CYS A 362 9.63 8.31 28.86
CA CYS A 362 10.16 9.63 28.52
C CYS A 362 9.23 10.73 29.04
N GLU A 363 9.66 11.99 28.94
CA GLU A 363 8.97 13.12 29.57
C GLU A 363 8.33 14.05 28.53
N VAL A 364 7.01 14.21 28.66
CA VAL A 364 6.22 15.28 28.03
C VAL A 364 5.42 15.96 29.13
N SER A 365 5.49 17.29 29.23
CA SER A 365 4.95 18.08 30.35
C SER A 365 3.55 17.65 30.81
N GLY A 366 3.48 16.95 31.94
CA GLY A 366 2.23 16.57 32.62
C GLY A 366 1.53 15.31 32.09
N SER A 367 2.12 14.58 31.14
CA SER A 367 1.54 13.37 30.55
C SER A 367 2.49 12.18 30.64
N GLU A 368 1.94 10.98 30.83
CA GLU A 368 2.68 9.74 30.67
C GLU A 368 3.06 9.57 29.20
N ALA A 369 4.34 9.36 28.92
CA ALA A 369 4.86 9.26 27.56
C ALA A 369 5.85 8.10 27.41
N MET A 370 5.92 7.56 26.20
CA MET A 370 6.71 6.39 25.88
C MET A 370 7.46 6.60 24.56
N CYS A 371 8.70 6.15 24.52
CA CYS A 371 9.46 6.08 23.29
C CYS A 371 8.84 5.08 22.33
N TYR A 372 8.36 5.56 21.20
CA TYR A 372 7.59 4.75 20.25
C TYR A 372 7.91 5.17 18.81
N SER A 373 7.79 4.22 17.89
CA SER A 373 7.79 4.50 16.45
C SER A 373 6.33 4.61 16.00
N ALA A 374 5.78 5.81 16.08
CA ALA A 374 4.45 6.07 15.56
C ALA A 374 4.50 6.08 14.03
N ARG A 375 3.63 5.30 13.38
CA ARG A 375 3.51 5.23 11.91
C ARG A 375 4.79 4.89 11.15
N LEU A 376 5.72 4.14 11.75
CA LEU A 376 7.04 3.84 11.17
C LEU A 376 7.99 5.06 11.12
N MET A 377 7.73 6.13 11.88
CA MET A 377 8.64 7.27 12.01
C MET A 377 9.81 6.94 12.96
N GLY A 378 10.73 7.89 13.15
CA GLY A 378 11.81 7.75 14.11
C GLY A 378 11.30 7.50 15.55
N VAL A 379 12.05 6.74 16.33
CA VAL A 379 11.74 6.47 17.75
C VAL A 379 11.81 7.78 18.53
N ALA A 380 10.64 8.32 18.88
CA ALA A 380 10.50 9.60 19.56
C ALA A 380 9.61 9.45 20.79
N CYS A 381 9.76 10.39 21.72
CA CYS A 381 8.92 10.46 22.89
C CYS A 381 7.48 10.82 22.51
N ASP A 382 6.55 9.90 22.76
CA ASP A 382 5.15 10.01 22.33
C ASP A 382 4.21 9.97 23.56
N PRO A 383 3.39 11.01 23.79
CA PRO A 383 2.42 11.06 24.89
C PRO A 383 1.10 10.34 24.57
N ASN A 384 0.96 9.68 23.42
CA ASN A 384 -0.27 8.99 23.05
C ASN A 384 -0.54 7.82 24.01
N PRO A 385 -1.69 7.79 24.71
CA PRO A 385 -1.99 6.73 25.67
C PRO A 385 -2.29 5.39 25.01
N PHE A 386 -2.69 5.36 23.73
CA PHE A 386 -3.09 4.12 23.07
C PHE A 386 -1.92 3.14 22.86
N PRO A 387 -0.75 3.55 22.33
CA PRO A 387 0.43 2.69 22.28
C PRO A 387 0.89 2.18 23.65
N ILE A 388 0.81 3.01 24.70
CA ILE A 388 1.20 2.65 26.08
C ILE A 388 0.30 1.54 26.61
N GLU A 389 -1.02 1.72 26.54
CA GLU A 389 -1.99 0.73 26.97
C GLU A 389 -1.92 -0.56 26.13
N MET A 390 -1.65 -0.42 24.83
CA MET A 390 -1.41 -1.56 23.94
C MET A 390 -0.20 -2.38 24.40
N ARG A 391 0.93 -1.74 24.72
CA ARG A 391 2.14 -2.44 25.18
C ARG A 391 1.95 -3.10 26.56
N ARG A 392 1.30 -2.43 27.50
CA ARG A 392 0.92 -3.03 28.81
C ARG A 392 0.13 -4.32 28.63
N ARG A 393 -0.83 -4.34 27.71
CA ARG A 393 -1.63 -5.53 27.38
C ARG A 393 -0.82 -6.64 26.70
N GLN A 394 0.12 -6.27 25.82
CA GLN A 394 1.03 -7.23 25.20
C GLN A 394 1.87 -7.95 26.25
N ILE A 395 2.47 -7.21 27.17
CA ILE A 395 3.27 -7.73 28.29
C ILE A 395 2.42 -8.65 29.17
N ALA A 396 1.25 -8.17 29.63
CA ALA A 396 0.37 -8.92 30.51
C ALA A 396 -0.11 -10.25 29.91
N LYS A 397 -0.25 -10.31 28.58
CA LYS A 397 -0.68 -11.51 27.85
C LYS A 397 0.47 -12.36 27.31
N GLY A 398 1.72 -11.90 27.43
CA GLY A 398 2.88 -12.57 26.84
C GLY A 398 2.81 -12.69 25.32
N VAL A 399 2.32 -11.65 24.63
CA VAL A 399 2.19 -11.63 23.15
C VAL A 399 3.03 -10.50 22.54
N GLY A 400 3.54 -10.71 21.33
CA GLY A 400 4.45 -9.77 20.67
C GLY A 400 5.90 -9.98 21.06
N ASP A 401 6.72 -8.95 20.91
CA ASP A 401 8.15 -9.03 21.26
C ASP A 401 8.34 -9.18 22.77
N PRO A 402 9.30 -10.04 23.21
CA PRO A 402 9.67 -10.15 24.61
C PRO A 402 9.96 -8.78 25.22
N CYS A 403 9.47 -8.54 26.44
CA CYS A 403 9.71 -7.27 27.11
C CYS A 403 11.09 -7.24 27.76
N ASP A 404 11.71 -6.05 27.79
CA ASP A 404 12.96 -5.80 28.49
C ASP A 404 12.67 -5.29 29.92
N PRO A 405 12.95 -6.07 30.98
CA PRO A 405 12.67 -5.64 32.35
C PRO A 405 13.44 -4.37 32.77
N THR A 406 14.55 -4.04 32.11
CA THR A 406 15.35 -2.84 32.44
C THR A 406 14.70 -1.56 31.93
N VAL A 407 13.98 -1.64 30.80
CA VAL A 407 13.36 -0.49 30.12
C VAL A 407 11.85 -0.43 30.37
N GLU A 408 11.21 -1.59 30.49
CA GLU A 408 9.76 -1.77 30.46
C GLU A 408 9.15 -2.19 31.80
N ALA A 409 9.93 -2.17 32.90
CA ALA A 409 9.40 -2.46 34.25
C ALA A 409 8.20 -1.57 34.61
N TRP A 410 8.22 -0.30 34.20
CA TRP A 410 7.13 0.65 34.41
C TRP A 410 5.84 0.30 33.63
N LEU A 411 5.94 -0.57 32.62
CA LEU A 411 4.81 -1.12 31.86
C LEU A 411 4.34 -2.48 32.44
N GLY A 412 4.96 -2.96 33.52
CA GLY A 412 4.62 -4.23 34.17
C GLY A 412 5.45 -5.43 33.69
N CYS A 413 6.54 -5.21 32.94
CA CYS A 413 7.50 -6.27 32.64
C CYS A 413 8.20 -6.74 33.93
N LYS A 414 8.43 -8.04 34.06
CA LYS A 414 9.00 -8.67 35.26
C LYS A 414 10.27 -9.45 34.94
#